data_AF-A0ABD4UN98-F1
#
_entry.id   AF-A0ABD4UN98-F1
#
_cell.length_a   1.000
_cell.length_b   1.000
_cell.length_c   1.000
_cell.angle_alpha   90.00
_cell.angle_beta   90.00
_cell.angle_gamma   90.00
#
_symmetry.space_group_name_H-M   'P 1'
#
loop_
_entity.id
_entity.type
_entity.pdbx_description
1 polymer ?
#
loop_
_entity_poly.entity_id
_entity_poly.type
_entity_poly.pdbx_seq_one_letter_code
_entity_poly.pdbx_strand_id
1 'polypeptide(L)' 'MTLEQLAMTLSRKPEGLRMALLKPKSEWAKCLNTHKVYIGRRMYFPTEAVAHLFDSDLEAQGDRS' A
#
# COMPACT_ATOMS: atom_id res chain seq x y z
N MET A 1 7.98 -6.55 0.82
CA MET A 1 7.11 -7.30 -0.12
C MET A 1 7.13 -6.69 -1.53
N THR A 2 6.90 -7.50 -2.58
CA THR A 2 6.79 -7.04 -3.98
C THR A 2 5.42 -6.40 -4.26
N LEU A 3 5.25 -5.76 -5.43
CA LEU A 3 3.96 -5.24 -5.89
C LEU A 3 2.87 -6.33 -5.95
N GLU A 4 3.20 -7.54 -6.41
CA GLU A 4 2.28 -8.67 -6.50
C GLU A 4 1.85 -9.15 -5.11
N GLN A 5 2.80 -9.25 -4.18
CA GLN A 5 2.52 -9.61 -2.80
C GLN A 5 1.61 -8.57 -2.13
N LEU A 6 1.92 -7.28 -2.32
CA LEU A 6 1.07 -6.20 -1.80
C LEU A 6 -0.34 -6.24 -2.41
N ALA A 7 -0.46 -6.53 -3.70
CA ALA A 7 -1.76 -6.68 -4.36
C ALA A 7 -2.58 -7.82 -3.74
N MET A 8 -1.95 -8.96 -3.47
CA MET A 8 -2.58 -10.08 -2.75
C MET A 8 -3.01 -9.69 -1.34
N THR A 9 -2.13 -9.02 -0.57
CA THR A 9 -2.45 -8.56 0.80
C THR A 9 -3.62 -7.57 0.83
N LEU A 10 -3.71 -6.67 -0.15
CA LEU A 10 -4.81 -5.72 -0.27
C LEU A 10 -6.05 -6.30 -0.95
N SER A 11 -6.07 -7.59 -1.31
CA SER A 11 -7.12 -8.23 -2.10
C SER A 11 -7.47 -7.47 -3.39
N ARG A 12 -6.45 -6.95 -4.09
CA ARG A 12 -6.58 -6.17 -5.33
C ARG A 12 -5.82 -6.82 -6.48
N LYS A 13 -6.23 -6.50 -7.72
CA LYS A 13 -5.46 -6.88 -8.91
C LYS A 13 -4.13 -6.09 -8.98
N PRO A 14 -2.99 -6.71 -9.34
CA PRO A 14 -1.71 -6.04 -9.47
C PRO A 14 -1.73 -4.81 -10.38
N GLU A 15 -2.44 -4.88 -11.51
CA GLU A 15 -2.57 -3.78 -12.47
C GLU A 15 -3.33 -2.60 -11.87
N GLY A 16 -4.42 -2.89 -11.15
CA GLY A 16 -5.22 -1.88 -10.47
C GLY A 16 -4.44 -1.20 -9.34
N LEU A 17 -3.68 -1.97 -8.57
CA LEU A 17 -2.80 -1.43 -7.54
C LEU A 17 -1.70 -0.57 -8.17
N ARG A 18 -1.06 -1.03 -9.25
CA ARG A 18 -0.05 -0.26 -9.97
C ARG A 18 -0.61 1.09 -10.42
N MET A 19 -1.82 1.11 -10.95
CA MET A 19 -2.44 2.35 -11.39
C MET A 19 -2.76 3.31 -10.24
N ALA A 20 -3.24 2.78 -9.11
CA ALA A 20 -3.47 3.58 -7.90
C ALA A 20 -2.16 4.20 -7.37
N LEU A 21 -1.05 3.47 -7.45
CA LEU A 21 0.26 3.96 -7.03
C LEU A 21 0.88 4.95 -8.05
N LEU A 22 0.63 4.79 -9.35
CA LEU A 22 1.09 5.71 -10.39
C LEU A 22 0.34 7.06 -10.37
N LYS A 23 -0.95 7.03 -10.03
CA LYS A 23 -1.81 8.21 -9.93
C LYS A 23 -2.46 8.26 -8.54
N PRO A 24 -1.69 8.59 -7.48
CA PRO A 24 -2.17 8.53 -6.11
C PRO A 24 -3.22 9.61 -5.85
N LYS A 25 -4.50 9.21 -5.87
CA LYS A 25 -5.63 10.06 -5.49
C LYS A 25 -6.02 9.92 -4.03
N SER A 26 -5.66 8.80 -3.41
CA SER A 26 -5.98 8.45 -2.04
C SER A 26 -4.76 8.58 -1.13
N GLU A 27 -4.97 8.95 0.13
CA GLU A 27 -3.90 9.12 1.11
C GLU A 27 -3.13 7.83 1.36
N TRP A 28 -3.80 6.67 1.39
CA TRP A 28 -3.14 5.37 1.51
C TRP A 28 -2.09 5.13 0.40
N ALA A 29 -2.39 5.55 -0.83
CA ALA A 29 -1.49 5.37 -1.98
C ALA A 29 -0.32 6.37 -1.94
N LYS A 30 -0.53 7.57 -1.38
CA LYS A 30 0.55 8.53 -1.12
C LYS A 30 1.48 8.01 -0.03
N CYS A 31 0.92 7.54 1.09
CA CYS A 31 1.68 6.97 2.22
C CYS A 31 2.49 5.73 1.80
N LEU A 32 1.92 4.79 1.04
CA LEU A 32 2.70 3.66 0.52
C LEU A 32 3.84 4.12 -0.40
N ASN A 33 3.61 5.16 -1.20
CA ASN A 33 4.62 5.65 -2.13
C ASN A 33 5.81 6.32 -1.43
N THR A 34 5.63 6.92 -0.25
CA THR A 34 6.74 7.53 0.51
C THR A 34 7.66 6.49 1.11
N HIS A 35 7.15 5.28 1.39
CA HIS A 35 7.92 4.19 2.01
C HIS A 35 8.51 3.19 1.00
N LYS A 36 8.17 3.31 -0.29
CA LYS A 36 8.63 2.36 -1.30
C LYS A 36 10.14 2.42 -1.48
N VAL A 37 10.76 1.26 -1.70
CA VAL A 37 12.20 1.13 -1.93
C VAL A 37 12.43 0.45 -3.27
N TYR A 38 13.44 0.91 -4.00
CA TYR A 38 13.89 0.26 -5.23
C TYR A 38 15.14 -0.57 -4.93
N ILE A 39 15.08 -1.86 -5.25
CA ILE A 39 16.24 -2.75 -5.23
C ILE A 39 16.46 -3.20 -6.67
N GLY A 40 17.50 -2.64 -7.29
CA GLY A 40 17.70 -2.74 -8.72
C GLY A 40 16.52 -2.14 -9.50
N ARG A 41 15.91 -2.94 -10.38
CA ARG A 41 14.73 -2.53 -11.18
C ARG A 41 13.39 -2.91 -10.54
N ARG A 42 13.40 -3.49 -9.35
CA ARG A 42 12.20 -4.00 -8.68
C ARG A 42 11.81 -3.06 -7.55
N MET A 43 10.51 -2.77 -7.48
CA MET A 43 9.92 -1.99 -6.41
C MET A 43 9.48 -2.91 -5.27
N TYR A 44 9.82 -2.50 -4.06
CA TYR A 44 9.49 -3.17 -2.81
C TYR A 44 8.81 -2.21 -1.86
N PHE A 45 7.96 -2.78 -1.00
CA PHE A 45 7.26 -2.09 0.07
C PHE A 45 7.70 -2.72 1.40
N PRO A 46 8.18 -1.94 2.38
CA PRO A 46 8.46 -2.43 3.73
C PRO A 46 7.21 -3.06 4.32
N THR A 47 7.37 -4.18 5.03
CA THR A 47 6.22 -4.89 5.61
C THR A 47 5.58 -4.05 6.72
N GLU A 48 6.40 -3.33 7.46
CA GLU A 48 6.01 -2.42 8.54
C GLU A 48 5.15 -1.27 8.00
N ALA A 49 5.54 -0.66 6.88
CA ALA A 49 4.76 0.40 6.24
C ALA A 49 3.39 -0.11 5.75
N VAL A 50 3.33 -1.38 5.32
CA VAL A 50 2.07 -2.02 4.91
C VAL A 50 1.22 -2.36 6.13
N ALA A 51 1.80 -2.80 7.24
CA ALA A 51 1.08 -3.05 8.49
C ALA A 51 0.46 -1.75 9.03
N HIS A 52 1.22 -0.66 9.10
CA HIS A 52 0.73 0.66 9.51
C HIS A 52 -0.42 1.17 8.65
N LEU A 53 -0.46 0.79 7.37
CA LEU A 53 -1.59 1.14 6.50
C LEU A 53 -2.89 0.49 6.98
N PHE A 54 -2.84 -0.79 7.35
CA PHE A 54 -4.00 -1.49 7.88
C PHE A 54 -4.42 -0.98 9.26
N ASP A 55 -3.45 -0.64 10.12
CA ASP A 55 -3.74 -0.03 11.42
C ASP A 55 -4.45 1.32 11.27
N SER A 56 -4.01 2.15 10.32
CA SER A 56 -4.63 3.46 10.04
C SER A 56 -6.07 3.32 9.54
N ASP A 57 -6.36 2.31 8.71
CA ASP A 57 -7.72 2.01 8.25
C ASP A 57 -8.60 1.42 9.39
N LEU A 58 -8.01 0.67 10.33
CA LEU A 58 -8.68 0.13 11.51
C LEU A 58 -9.07 1.23 12.51
N GLU A 59 -8.17 2.20 12.75
CA GLU A 59 -8.47 3.36 13.59
C GLU A 59 -9.58 4.23 13.00
N ALA A 60 -9.64 4.38 11.67
CA ALA A 60 -10.70 5.11 10.99
C ALA A 60 -12.08 4.41 11.06
N GLN A 61 -12.13 3.09 11.33
CA GLN A 61 -13.37 2.35 11.57
C GLN A 61 -13.74 2.24 13.05
N GLY A 62 -12.80 2.44 13.97
CA GLY A 62 -13.03 2.34 15.42
C GLY A 62 -13.84 3.48 16.04
N ASP A 63 -13.89 4.66 15.40
CA ASP A 63 -14.57 5.88 15.89
C ASP A 63 -16.05 5.98 15.46
N ARG A 64 -16.70 4.85 15.18
CA ARG A 64 -18.14 4.77 14.85
C ARG A 64 -18.94 3.85 15.79
N SER A 65 -18.44 3.60 16.99
CA SER A 65 -19.12 2.78 18.02
C SER A 65 -19.78 3.64 19.08
#